data_AF-A0A9E4USW5-F1
#
_entry.id   AF-A0A9E4USW5-F1
#
_cell.length_a   1.000
_cell.length_b   1.000
_cell.length_c   1.000
_cell.angle_alpha   90.00
_cell.angle_beta   90.00
_cell.angle_gamma   90.00
#
_symmetry.space_group_name_H-M   'P 1'
#
loop_
_entity.id
_entity.type
_entity.pdbx_description
1 polymer ?
#
loop_
_entity_poly.entity_id
_entity_poly.type
_entity_poly.pdbx_seq_one_letter_code
_entity_poly.pdbx_strand_id
1 'polypeptide(L)'
;MANWMKRLALHFEKTKRLHPQETLMILFDIDGTIVDMRTLIQYVLREFDRVHDTEFFQDLKVDDITVHENHVNELLDQLQIPKDQHQRILDFWCDHRWLPSSLMEAHRPFAGVMEIIRWFQMQPNVVVGLNTGRPEYLRADTLRSLNAIGEDFRVSFSSEHLYMNPGDWEQGVARSKADGVRHFRDSGFRVFAMVDNEPANLAAVFELDGCEEILPLHAHTLFESECGDLPYCSASGSDYILSDLAAEDDLPDDVQFVWHGVNDRANLRQFLGSDVEWAEIDVRTDGDTGELILRHDSTTPDQEAEFGPVLKLDEVIRRLIRFEKSIKLDFKEGGPVVDRVVGMLNEEGMEIEGQRLWFNGNVEVLEKDGFEKLRRAYPTAIIQCPIDSHIERLDDAPEEVRLLLSRLSSQGVSRFSIEWGRPELFQVLSKLSDWGFETNVYNVPDLDSFLQVVLFKPCSVTADFNFPKWHYYGHGSGQGDEYHHYSMEENGSGAA
;
A
#
# COMPACT_ATOMS: atom_id res chain seq x y z
N MET A 1 -22.28 11.71 4.08
CA MET A 1 -21.28 12.53 3.38
C MET A 1 -20.71 11.71 2.24
N ALA A 2 -20.49 12.30 1.06
CA ALA A 2 -19.79 11.59 -0.01
C ALA A 2 -18.34 11.36 0.42
N ASN A 3 -17.85 10.14 0.26
CA ASN A 3 -16.46 9.79 0.52
C ASN A 3 -15.53 10.68 -0.35
N TRP A 4 -14.64 11.42 0.31
CA TRP A 4 -13.80 12.42 -0.36
C TRP A 4 -12.80 11.83 -1.35
N MET A 5 -12.28 10.62 -1.09
CA MET A 5 -11.43 9.88 -2.03
C MET A 5 -12.20 9.44 -3.27
N LYS A 6 -13.45 8.95 -3.13
CA LYS A 6 -14.31 8.65 -4.30
C LYS A 6 -14.57 9.90 -5.14
N ARG A 7 -14.75 11.05 -4.48
CA ARG A 7 -14.96 12.32 -5.18
C ARG A 7 -13.71 12.77 -5.92
N LEU A 8 -12.53 12.60 -5.32
CA LEU A 8 -11.25 12.80 -5.99
C LEU A 8 -11.09 11.87 -7.20
N ALA A 9 -11.37 10.58 -7.06
CA ALA A 9 -11.32 9.60 -8.15
C ALA A 9 -12.19 10.01 -9.35
N LEU A 10 -13.46 10.30 -9.09
CA LEU A 10 -14.42 10.71 -10.12
C LEU A 10 -14.00 12.02 -10.82
N HIS A 11 -13.45 12.95 -10.04
CA HIS A 11 -12.99 14.22 -10.58
C HIS A 11 -11.72 14.04 -11.42
N PHE A 12 -10.75 13.26 -10.95
CA PHE A 12 -9.53 12.90 -11.67
C PHE A 12 -9.87 12.23 -13.02
N GLU A 13 -10.71 11.20 -13.00
CA GLU A 13 -11.12 10.48 -14.21
C GLU A 13 -11.83 11.38 -15.22
N LYS A 14 -12.72 12.26 -14.74
CA LYS A 14 -13.36 13.26 -15.59
C LYS A 14 -12.32 14.20 -16.22
N THR A 15 -11.38 14.71 -15.43
CA THR A 15 -10.37 15.66 -15.89
C THR A 15 -9.40 15.01 -16.89
N LYS A 16 -8.95 13.77 -16.63
CA LYS A 16 -8.12 12.97 -17.53
C LYS A 16 -8.78 12.76 -18.90
N ARG A 17 -10.08 12.51 -18.94
CA ARG A 17 -10.85 12.37 -20.20
C ARG A 17 -11.01 13.69 -20.95
N LEU A 18 -11.14 14.81 -20.24
CA LEU A 18 -11.28 16.13 -20.84
C LEU A 18 -9.94 16.70 -21.35
N HIS A 19 -8.84 16.35 -20.69
CA HIS A 19 -7.50 16.89 -20.95
C HIS A 19 -6.44 15.79 -21.15
N PRO A 20 -6.61 14.86 -22.12
CA PRO A 20 -5.76 13.67 -22.24
C PRO A 20 -4.31 13.96 -22.69
N GLN A 21 -4.01 15.17 -23.16
CA GLN A 21 -2.69 15.58 -23.65
C GLN A 21 -1.98 16.57 -22.71
N GLU A 22 -2.65 16.98 -21.63
CA GLU A 22 -2.09 17.93 -20.67
C GLU A 22 -1.46 17.18 -19.50
N THR A 23 -0.43 17.78 -18.89
CA THR A 23 0.14 17.26 -17.65
C THR A 23 -0.73 17.70 -16.48
N LEU A 24 -1.43 16.75 -15.87
CA LEU A 24 -2.29 17.00 -14.72
C LEU A 24 -1.46 17.14 -13.45
N MET A 25 -1.86 18.03 -12.56
CA MET A 25 -1.21 18.21 -11.27
C MET A 25 -2.22 18.22 -10.12
N ILE A 26 -1.95 17.41 -9.10
CA ILE A 26 -2.59 17.50 -7.79
C ILE A 26 -1.62 18.17 -6.83
N LEU A 27 -2.10 19.13 -6.06
CA LEU A 27 -1.32 19.84 -5.06
C LEU A 27 -1.67 19.34 -3.66
N PHE A 28 -0.65 19.10 -2.84
CA PHE A 28 -0.81 18.82 -1.41
C PHE A 28 -0.14 19.92 -0.60
N ASP A 29 -0.82 20.38 0.44
CA ASP A 29 -0.12 20.96 1.58
C ASP A 29 0.69 19.89 2.33
N ILE A 30 1.66 20.33 3.12
CA ILE A 30 2.52 19.44 3.90
C ILE A 30 1.96 19.26 5.31
N ASP A 31 1.70 20.35 6.03
CA ASP A 31 1.47 20.36 7.47
C ASP A 31 -0.01 20.11 7.76
N GLY A 32 -0.33 19.08 8.55
CA GLY A 32 -1.73 18.71 8.80
C GLY A 32 -2.42 18.02 7.62
N THR A 33 -1.74 17.87 6.48
CA THR A 33 -2.23 17.15 5.30
C THR A 33 -1.42 15.89 5.02
N ILE A 34 -0.11 16.03 4.81
CA ILE A 34 0.82 14.89 4.65
C ILE A 34 1.37 14.50 6.01
N VAL A 35 1.92 15.47 6.74
CA VAL A 35 2.59 15.27 8.04
C VAL A 35 1.59 15.51 9.17
N ASP A 36 1.55 14.59 10.11
CA ASP A 36 0.75 14.73 11.33
C ASP A 36 1.45 15.64 12.33
N MET A 37 0.97 16.88 12.45
CA MET A 37 1.55 17.90 13.34
C MET A 37 1.49 17.52 14.83
N ARG A 38 0.61 16.58 15.20
CA ARG A 38 0.52 16.08 16.59
C ARG A 38 1.80 15.35 16.99
N THR A 39 2.47 14.66 16.06
CA THR A 39 3.74 13.97 16.37
C THR A 39 4.88 14.96 16.60
N LEU A 40 4.87 16.10 15.90
CA LEU A 40 5.79 17.21 16.15
C LEU A 40 5.59 17.81 17.54
N ILE A 41 4.33 18.11 17.90
CA ILE A 41 3.98 18.63 19.23
C ILE A 41 4.46 17.66 20.32
N GLN A 42 4.12 16.37 20.19
CA GLN A 42 4.54 15.35 21.15
C GLN A 42 6.06 15.29 21.30
N TYR A 43 6.80 15.28 20.19
CA TYR A 43 8.26 15.18 20.19
C TYR A 43 8.90 16.36 20.92
N VAL A 44 8.54 17.59 20.56
CA VAL A 44 9.18 18.79 21.14
C VAL A 44 8.84 18.94 22.62
N LEU A 45 7.61 18.59 23.03
CA LEU A 45 7.22 18.62 24.45
C LEU A 45 7.96 17.55 25.26
N ARG A 46 8.18 16.35 24.72
CA ARG A 46 9.02 15.33 25.38
C ARG A 46 10.51 15.71 25.39
N GLU A 47 10.96 16.43 24.38
CA GLU A 47 12.31 16.96 24.34
C GLU A 47 12.52 18.05 25.41
N PHE A 48 11.48 18.85 25.70
CA PHE A 48 11.50 19.77 26.82
C PHE A 48 11.80 19.03 28.13
N ASP A 49 11.05 17.96 28.42
CA ASP A 49 11.26 17.11 29.60
C ASP A 49 12.69 16.59 29.68
N ARG A 50 13.23 16.07 28.57
CA ARG A 50 14.60 15.56 28.50
C ARG A 50 15.66 16.61 28.79
N VAL A 51 15.50 17.82 28.26
CA VAL A 51 16.46 18.93 28.43
C VAL A 51 16.34 19.56 29.82
N HIS A 52 15.14 19.54 30.41
CA HIS A 52 14.81 20.26 31.63
C HIS A 52 14.75 19.38 32.88
N ASP A 53 14.92 18.06 32.72
CA ASP A 53 14.78 17.05 33.77
C ASP A 53 13.40 17.13 34.43
N THR A 54 12.36 17.19 33.60
CA THR A 54 10.94 17.16 34.01
C THR A 54 10.24 15.93 33.45
N GLU A 55 9.04 15.63 33.95
CA GLU A 55 8.26 14.44 33.56
C GLU A 55 6.82 14.85 33.14
N PHE A 56 6.63 16.07 32.64
CA PHE A 56 5.31 16.62 32.35
C PHE A 56 4.60 15.91 31.18
N PHE A 57 5.37 15.37 30.23
CA PHE A 57 4.91 14.87 28.94
C PHE A 57 5.34 13.42 28.69
N GLN A 58 5.86 12.71 29.70
CA GLN A 58 6.29 11.32 29.59
C GLN A 58 5.17 10.42 29.03
N ASP A 59 3.95 10.63 29.52
CA ASP A 59 2.77 9.82 29.20
C ASP A 59 1.91 10.42 28.06
N LEU A 60 2.31 11.56 27.50
CA LEU A 60 1.59 12.23 26.42
C LEU A 60 1.53 11.33 25.18
N LYS A 61 0.33 10.99 24.72
CA LYS A 61 0.08 10.26 23.46
C LYS A 61 -0.30 11.24 22.36
N VAL A 62 -0.12 10.81 21.11
CA VAL A 62 -0.52 11.60 19.93
C VAL A 62 -2.03 11.90 19.95
N ASP A 63 -2.84 10.94 20.38
CA ASP A 63 -4.30 11.08 20.47
C ASP A 63 -4.77 12.07 21.56
N ASP A 64 -3.91 12.39 22.52
CA ASP A 64 -4.22 13.41 23.54
C ASP A 64 -4.09 14.83 22.97
N ILE A 65 -3.45 14.99 21.81
CA ILE A 65 -3.18 16.28 21.17
C ILE A 65 -4.35 16.63 20.26
N THR A 66 -5.22 17.51 20.77
CA THR A 66 -6.47 17.93 20.11
C THR A 66 -6.43 19.37 19.61
N VAL A 67 -5.27 20.04 19.70
CA VAL A 67 -5.10 21.45 19.38
C VAL A 67 -4.11 21.63 18.24
N HIS A 68 -4.32 22.66 17.43
CA HIS A 68 -3.38 23.10 16.40
C HIS A 68 -2.01 23.49 17.00
N GLU A 69 -0.94 23.39 16.22
CA GLU A 69 0.44 23.70 16.63
C GLU A 69 0.66 25.13 17.16
N ASN A 70 -0.22 26.06 16.80
CA ASN A 70 -0.19 27.44 17.28
C ASN A 70 -0.93 27.62 18.61
N HIS A 71 -1.70 26.62 19.05
CA HIS A 71 -2.52 26.64 20.26
C HIS A 71 -2.00 25.70 21.36
N VAL A 72 -0.69 25.41 21.38
CA VAL A 72 -0.06 24.54 22.39
C VAL A 72 -0.32 25.02 23.82
N ASN A 73 -0.50 26.32 24.05
CA ASN A 73 -0.91 26.85 25.35
C ASN A 73 -2.21 26.24 25.87
N GLU A 74 -3.18 25.96 25.00
CA GLU A 74 -4.44 25.31 25.36
C GLU A 74 -4.23 23.84 25.74
N LEU A 75 -3.31 23.14 25.07
CA LEU A 75 -2.91 21.80 25.45
C LEU A 75 -2.26 21.78 26.84
N LEU A 76 -1.40 22.76 27.17
CA LEU A 76 -0.81 22.86 28.50
C LEU A 76 -1.87 23.03 29.60
N ASP A 77 -2.96 23.75 29.29
CA ASP A 77 -4.12 23.89 30.18
C ASP A 77 -4.86 22.56 30.37
N GLN A 78 -5.11 21.83 29.27
CA GLN A 78 -5.77 20.53 29.30
C GLN A 78 -4.97 19.48 30.08
N LEU A 79 -3.65 19.48 29.91
CA LEU A 79 -2.71 18.60 30.63
C LEU A 79 -2.47 19.02 32.09
N GLN A 80 -3.09 20.12 32.53
CA GLN A 80 -2.97 20.65 33.90
C GLN A 80 -1.52 20.95 34.32
N ILE A 81 -0.69 21.38 33.35
CA ILE A 81 0.69 21.77 33.62
C ILE A 81 0.70 23.02 34.53
N PRO A 82 1.59 23.11 35.54
CA PRO A 82 1.65 24.28 36.41
C PRO A 82 1.83 25.59 35.63
N LYS A 83 0.97 26.58 35.90
CA LYS A 83 0.93 27.86 35.15
C LYS A 83 2.24 28.65 35.18
N ASP A 84 3.06 28.46 36.21
CA ASP A 84 4.40 29.05 36.32
C ASP A 84 5.42 28.46 35.35
N GLN A 85 5.15 27.27 34.78
CA GLN A 85 5.99 26.62 33.78
C GLN A 85 5.60 26.96 32.34
N HIS A 86 4.38 27.49 32.12
CA HIS A 86 3.81 27.66 30.78
C HIS A 86 4.68 28.51 29.87
N GLN A 87 5.12 29.68 30.33
CA GLN A 87 5.94 30.57 29.51
C GLN A 87 7.25 29.88 29.09
N ARG A 88 7.90 29.17 30.01
CA ARG A 88 9.15 28.47 29.75
C ARG A 88 8.98 27.38 28.69
N ILE A 89 7.87 26.65 28.73
CA ILE A 89 7.54 25.61 27.74
C ILE A 89 7.20 26.24 26.39
N LEU A 90 6.42 27.32 26.37
CA LEU A 90 6.04 28.01 25.13
C LEU A 90 7.24 28.65 24.43
N ASP A 91 8.17 29.25 25.19
CA ASP A 91 9.42 29.78 24.65
C ASP A 91 10.25 28.66 24.02
N PHE A 92 10.40 27.53 24.73
CA PHE A 92 11.09 26.35 24.19
C PHE A 92 10.42 25.81 22.92
N TRP A 93 9.09 25.69 22.92
CA TRP A 93 8.30 25.27 21.76
C TRP A 93 8.57 26.14 20.53
N CYS A 94 8.54 27.47 20.71
CA CYS A 94 8.81 28.42 19.63
C CYS A 94 10.22 28.29 19.06
N ASP A 95 11.21 28.07 19.92
CA ASP A 95 12.61 27.94 19.51
C ASP A 95 12.92 26.60 18.81
N HIS A 96 12.14 25.54 19.07
CA HIS A 96 12.51 24.17 18.68
C HIS A 96 11.62 23.53 17.61
N ARG A 97 10.35 23.94 17.45
CA ARG A 97 9.40 23.24 16.57
C ARG A 97 9.81 23.17 15.09
N TRP A 98 10.55 24.17 14.61
CA TRP A 98 10.99 24.24 13.21
C TRP A 98 12.48 23.99 13.01
N LEU A 99 13.17 23.45 14.02
CA LEU A 99 14.57 23.05 13.85
C LEU A 99 14.69 21.86 12.90
N PRO A 100 15.74 21.79 12.05
CA PRO A 100 15.94 20.66 11.15
C PRO A 100 15.92 19.30 11.84
N SER A 101 16.45 19.20 13.08
CA SER A 101 16.39 17.97 13.87
C SER A 101 14.96 17.56 14.20
N SER A 102 14.10 18.51 14.58
CA SER A 102 12.70 18.24 14.88
C SER A 102 11.93 17.77 13.65
N LEU A 103 12.19 18.39 12.48
CA LEU A 103 11.58 17.99 11.21
C LEU A 103 11.98 16.56 10.80
N MET A 104 13.22 16.16 11.06
CA MET A 104 13.69 14.82 10.69
C MET A 104 13.18 13.74 11.64
N GLU A 105 13.19 14.00 12.95
CA GLU A 105 12.87 12.98 13.96
C GLU A 105 11.37 12.83 14.18
N ALA A 106 10.61 13.93 14.13
CA ALA A 106 9.23 13.96 14.60
C ALA A 106 8.18 13.75 13.50
N HIS A 107 8.48 14.12 12.26
CA HIS A 107 7.49 14.02 11.19
C HIS A 107 7.09 12.57 10.95
N ARG A 108 5.78 12.32 11.01
CA ARG A 108 5.17 11.07 10.59
C ARG A 108 4.04 11.39 9.62
N PRO A 109 3.90 10.62 8.52
CA PRO A 109 2.81 10.86 7.58
C PRO A 109 1.48 10.38 8.18
N PHE A 110 0.38 11.00 7.80
CA PHE A 110 -0.95 10.43 8.03
C PHE A 110 -1.08 9.07 7.34
N ALA A 111 -1.77 8.13 7.96
CA ALA A 111 -1.97 6.80 7.40
C ALA A 111 -2.65 6.88 6.01
N GLY A 112 -2.09 6.19 5.02
CA GLY A 112 -2.61 6.13 3.65
C GLY A 112 -2.17 7.27 2.72
N VAL A 113 -1.68 8.41 3.23
CA VAL A 113 -1.40 9.57 2.37
C VAL A 113 -0.26 9.31 1.38
N MET A 114 0.77 8.57 1.80
CA MET A 114 1.91 8.25 0.94
C MET A 114 1.50 7.29 -0.18
N GLU A 115 0.55 6.41 0.07
CA GLU A 115 0.00 5.48 -0.90
C GLU A 115 -0.87 6.21 -1.93
N ILE A 116 -1.66 7.19 -1.51
CA ILE A 116 -2.40 8.07 -2.43
C ILE A 116 -1.41 8.86 -3.31
N ILE A 117 -0.38 9.45 -2.73
CA ILE A 117 0.66 10.18 -3.47
C ILE A 117 1.37 9.26 -4.46
N ARG A 118 1.78 8.07 -4.00
CA ARG A 118 2.44 7.06 -4.83
C ARG A 118 1.56 6.64 -6.00
N TRP A 119 0.27 6.41 -5.76
CA TRP A 119 -0.69 6.06 -6.80
C TRP A 119 -0.73 7.14 -7.90
N PHE A 120 -0.84 8.43 -7.53
CA PHE A 120 -0.82 9.52 -8.51
C PHE A 120 0.52 9.64 -9.24
N GLN A 121 1.66 9.43 -8.56
CA GLN A 121 2.99 9.43 -9.18
C GLN A 121 3.18 8.30 -10.21
N MET A 122 2.39 7.22 -10.11
CA MET A 122 2.40 6.12 -11.07
C MET A 122 1.51 6.37 -12.28
N GLN A 123 0.60 7.35 -12.22
CA GLN A 123 -0.32 7.62 -13.32
C GLN A 123 0.37 8.34 -14.49
N PRO A 124 0.04 7.99 -15.74
CA PRO A 124 0.63 8.64 -16.92
C PRO A 124 0.22 10.12 -16.99
N ASN A 125 1.19 11.00 -17.26
CA ASN A 125 1.01 12.45 -17.37
C ASN A 125 0.41 13.12 -16.11
N VAL A 126 0.65 12.54 -14.93
CA VAL A 126 0.24 13.12 -13.65
C VAL A 126 1.47 13.47 -12.82
N VAL A 127 1.43 14.63 -12.19
CA VAL A 127 2.46 15.10 -11.26
C VAL A 127 1.83 15.41 -9.90
N VAL A 128 2.51 15.01 -8.83
CA VAL A 128 2.19 15.45 -7.47
C VAL A 128 3.06 16.64 -7.13
N GLY A 129 2.43 17.78 -6.87
CA GLY A 129 3.09 19.00 -6.41
C GLY A 129 2.82 19.28 -4.93
N LEU A 130 3.73 20.04 -4.32
CA LEU A 130 3.61 20.52 -2.95
C LEU A 130 3.37 22.03 -2.98
N ASN A 131 2.36 22.50 -2.25
CA ASN A 131 2.03 23.91 -2.11
C ASN A 131 1.84 24.22 -0.63
N THR A 132 2.89 24.73 0.03
CA THR A 132 2.97 24.79 1.49
C THR A 132 3.07 26.21 2.05
N GLY A 133 2.57 26.40 3.28
CA GLY A 133 2.73 27.63 4.05
C GLY A 133 4.13 27.82 4.63
N ARG A 134 4.97 26.78 4.62
CA ARG A 134 6.35 26.84 5.11
C ARG A 134 7.16 27.89 4.35
N PRO A 135 8.06 28.63 5.02
CA PRO A 135 8.95 29.60 4.37
C PRO A 135 9.93 28.97 3.37
N GLU A 136 10.21 29.70 2.29
CA GLU A 136 11.13 29.30 1.20
C GLU A 136 12.54 28.93 1.69
N TYR A 137 13.03 29.55 2.78
CA TYR A 137 14.37 29.27 3.30
C TYR A 137 14.52 27.84 3.87
N LEU A 138 13.41 27.13 4.14
CA LEU A 138 13.38 25.74 4.61
C LEU A 138 13.30 24.69 3.50
N ARG A 139 13.35 25.10 2.23
CA ARG A 139 13.18 24.21 1.08
C ARG A 139 14.05 22.96 1.14
N ALA A 140 15.35 23.12 1.38
CA ALA A 140 16.28 22.02 1.39
C ALA A 140 15.99 21.00 2.52
N ASP A 141 15.68 21.48 3.72
CA ASP A 141 15.40 20.61 4.87
C ASP A 141 14.01 19.98 4.78
N THR A 142 13.03 20.71 4.24
CA THR A 142 11.69 20.17 3.97
C THR A 142 11.74 19.02 2.97
N LEU A 143 12.41 19.21 1.83
CA LEU A 143 12.56 18.15 0.84
C LEU A 143 13.34 16.96 1.37
N ARG A 144 14.40 17.20 2.15
CA ARG A 144 15.18 16.12 2.77
C ARG A 144 14.34 15.29 3.72
N SER A 145 13.58 15.94 4.61
CA SER A 145 12.69 15.28 5.57
C SER A 145 11.58 14.50 4.86
N LEU A 146 10.87 15.13 3.91
CA LEU A 146 9.79 14.46 3.19
C LEU A 146 10.27 13.29 2.33
N ASN A 147 11.42 13.41 1.68
CA ASN A 147 11.97 12.32 0.88
C ASN A 147 12.52 11.17 1.74
N ALA A 148 13.03 11.47 2.94
CA ALA A 148 13.41 10.42 3.89
C ALA A 148 12.19 9.60 4.34
N ILE A 149 11.04 10.25 4.58
CA ILE A 149 9.78 9.57 4.91
C ILE A 149 9.22 8.84 3.68
N GLY A 150 9.30 9.47 2.50
CA GLY A 150 8.78 8.90 1.25
C GLY A 150 9.56 7.69 0.73
N GLU A 151 10.81 7.50 1.17
CA GLU A 151 11.67 6.38 0.74
C GLU A 151 11.01 5.02 0.96
N ASP A 152 10.43 4.80 2.15
CA ASP A 152 9.73 3.57 2.52
C ASP A 152 8.49 3.30 1.65
N PHE A 153 7.99 4.30 0.90
CA PHE A 153 6.82 4.23 0.03
C PHE A 153 7.15 4.38 -1.46
N ARG A 154 8.44 4.45 -1.82
CA ARG A 154 8.91 4.82 -3.18
C ARG A 154 8.31 6.13 -3.68
N VAL A 155 8.08 7.07 -2.76
CA VAL A 155 7.61 8.43 -3.02
C VAL A 155 8.82 9.36 -3.01
N SER A 156 8.88 10.25 -3.99
CA SER A 156 9.88 11.30 -4.01
C SER A 156 9.29 12.62 -4.47
N PHE A 157 9.76 13.71 -3.88
CA PHE A 157 9.37 15.08 -4.18
C PHE A 157 10.57 15.83 -4.73
N SER A 158 10.36 16.53 -5.84
CA SER A 158 11.37 17.36 -6.49
C SER A 158 11.14 18.84 -6.18
N SER A 159 12.22 19.62 -6.17
CA SER A 159 12.14 21.07 -5.91
C SER A 159 11.37 21.84 -6.99
N GLU A 160 11.32 21.33 -8.22
CA GLU A 160 10.55 21.91 -9.33
C GLU A 160 9.03 21.83 -9.11
N HIS A 161 8.56 20.86 -8.33
CA HIS A 161 7.15 20.65 -8.00
C HIS A 161 6.81 21.13 -6.59
N LEU A 162 7.65 21.99 -6.00
CA LEU A 162 7.46 22.54 -4.66
C LEU A 162 7.36 24.07 -4.71
N TYR A 163 6.19 24.58 -4.33
CA TYR A 163 5.97 26.00 -4.06
C TYR A 163 5.89 26.24 -2.55
N MET A 164 6.67 27.21 -2.06
CA MET A 164 6.73 27.57 -0.64
C MET A 164 6.44 29.05 -0.46
N ASN A 165 6.12 29.45 0.77
CA ASN A 165 5.81 30.83 1.09
C ASN A 165 7.07 31.72 0.96
N PRO A 166 7.04 32.78 0.14
CA PRO A 166 8.15 33.74 0.07
C PRO A 166 8.25 34.63 1.32
N GLY A 167 7.21 34.67 2.15
CA GLY A 167 7.20 35.32 3.46
C GLY A 167 7.80 34.46 4.57
N ASP A 168 7.75 34.99 5.79
CA ASP A 168 8.06 34.22 7.00
C ASP A 168 6.84 33.39 7.45
N TRP A 169 7.00 32.61 8.53
CA TRP A 169 5.93 31.80 9.11
C TRP A 169 4.63 32.59 9.33
N GLU A 170 3.50 31.96 8.98
CA GLU A 170 2.13 32.48 9.13
C GLU A 170 1.82 33.78 8.35
N GLN A 171 2.80 34.34 7.64
CA GLN A 171 2.61 35.58 6.89
C GLN A 171 2.02 35.32 5.52
N GLY A 172 0.75 35.68 5.34
CA GLY A 172 0.09 35.71 4.03
C GLY A 172 -0.08 34.33 3.39
N VAL A 173 -0.18 33.26 4.19
CA VAL A 173 -0.23 31.87 3.72
C VAL A 173 -1.32 31.66 2.68
N ALA A 174 -2.57 32.05 2.94
CA ALA A 174 -3.68 31.88 2.00
C ALA A 174 -3.43 32.53 0.63
N ARG A 175 -2.83 33.73 0.61
CA ARG A 175 -2.42 34.38 -0.63
C ARG A 175 -1.29 33.62 -1.33
N SER A 176 -0.29 33.16 -0.56
CA SER A 176 0.81 32.35 -1.08
C SER A 176 0.30 31.05 -1.72
N LYS A 177 -0.68 30.37 -1.10
CA LYS A 177 -1.31 29.18 -1.68
C LYS A 177 -1.92 29.46 -3.05
N ALA A 178 -2.62 30.58 -3.16
CA ALA A 178 -3.21 31.01 -4.41
C ALA A 178 -2.13 31.34 -5.48
N ASP A 179 -1.04 31.98 -5.07
CA ASP A 179 0.11 32.28 -5.93
C ASP A 179 0.84 30.99 -6.38
N GLY A 180 0.89 29.95 -5.54
CA GLY A 180 1.44 28.64 -5.91
C GLY A 180 0.64 27.94 -7.02
N VAL A 181 -0.69 28.00 -6.96
CA VAL A 181 -1.55 27.48 -8.04
C VAL A 181 -1.29 28.23 -9.35
N ARG A 182 -1.18 29.57 -9.31
CA ARG A 182 -0.84 30.38 -10.49
C ARG A 182 0.53 29.99 -11.04
N HIS A 183 1.53 29.84 -10.17
CA HIS A 183 2.89 29.47 -10.56
C HIS A 183 2.96 28.15 -11.35
N PHE A 184 2.27 27.10 -10.89
CA PHE A 184 2.25 25.83 -11.58
C PHE A 184 1.48 25.88 -12.90
N ARG A 185 0.37 26.64 -12.95
CA ARG A 185 -0.37 26.86 -14.21
C ARG A 185 0.47 27.60 -15.25
N ASP A 186 1.18 28.65 -14.83
CA ASP A 186 2.08 29.41 -15.71
C ASP A 186 3.26 28.55 -16.18
N SER A 187 3.60 27.50 -15.42
CA SER A 187 4.61 26.49 -15.78
C SER A 187 4.07 25.37 -16.69
N GLY A 188 2.80 25.43 -17.10
CA GLY A 188 2.20 24.51 -18.06
C GLY A 188 1.43 23.33 -17.44
N PHE A 189 1.26 23.29 -16.11
CA PHE A 189 0.49 22.24 -15.45
C PHE A 189 -1.00 22.56 -15.42
N ARG A 190 -1.83 21.53 -15.60
CA ARG A 190 -3.26 21.59 -15.35
C ARG A 190 -3.52 21.17 -13.91
N VAL A 191 -3.50 22.14 -12.99
CA VAL A 191 -3.89 21.88 -11.59
C VAL A 191 -5.36 21.49 -11.56
N PHE A 192 -5.68 20.30 -11.03
CA PHE A 192 -7.05 19.77 -10.99
C PHE A 192 -7.58 19.56 -9.57
N ALA A 193 -6.70 19.42 -8.58
CA ALA A 193 -7.12 19.30 -7.19
C ALA A 193 -6.08 19.92 -6.26
N MET A 194 -6.55 20.41 -5.12
CA MET A 194 -5.70 20.87 -4.03
C MET A 194 -6.19 20.28 -2.71
N VAL A 195 -5.28 19.61 -2.01
CA VAL A 195 -5.49 19.03 -0.69
C VAL A 195 -4.84 19.93 0.34
N ASP A 196 -5.61 20.41 1.30
CA ASP A 196 -5.14 21.28 2.38
C ASP A 196 -6.03 21.04 3.61
N ASN A 197 -5.47 21.13 4.81
CA ASN A 197 -6.24 21.02 6.06
C ASN A 197 -6.92 22.34 6.43
N GLU A 198 -6.48 23.48 5.87
CA GLU A 198 -6.93 24.80 6.29
C GLU A 198 -8.01 25.36 5.35
N PRO A 199 -9.28 25.49 5.81
CA PRO A 199 -10.38 26.02 4.99
C PRO A 199 -10.09 27.34 4.29
N ALA A 200 -9.41 28.28 4.96
CA ALA A 200 -9.11 29.59 4.38
C ALA A 200 -8.15 29.50 3.18
N ASN A 201 -7.23 28.53 3.19
CA ASN A 201 -6.33 28.27 2.06
C ASN A 201 -7.10 27.78 0.84
N LEU A 202 -8.02 26.84 1.03
CA LEU A 202 -8.88 26.31 -0.04
C LEU A 202 -9.82 27.38 -0.60
N ALA A 203 -10.36 28.25 0.27
CA ALA A 203 -11.19 29.38 -0.14
C ALA A 203 -10.41 30.34 -1.05
N ALA A 204 -9.20 30.75 -0.63
CA ALA A 204 -8.37 31.67 -1.40
C ALA A 204 -7.99 31.12 -2.79
N VAL A 205 -7.79 29.80 -2.90
CA VAL A 205 -7.53 29.12 -4.18
C VAL A 205 -8.78 29.06 -5.05
N PHE A 206 -9.94 28.79 -4.44
CA PHE A 206 -11.21 28.72 -5.16
C PHE A 206 -11.67 30.09 -5.70
N GLU A 207 -11.34 31.17 -5.01
CA GLU A 207 -11.62 32.55 -5.44
C GLU A 207 -10.71 33.03 -6.59
N LEU A 208 -9.71 32.25 -6.99
CA LEU A 208 -8.87 32.57 -8.15
C LEU A 208 -9.65 32.44 -9.46
N ASP A 209 -9.62 33.50 -10.26
CA ASP A 209 -10.17 33.46 -11.63
C ASP A 209 -9.64 32.26 -12.43
N GLY A 210 -10.56 31.53 -13.08
CA GLY A 210 -10.22 30.38 -13.92
C GLY A 210 -9.82 29.12 -13.16
N CYS A 211 -10.15 29.01 -11.86
CA CYS A 211 -9.90 27.82 -11.02
C CYS A 211 -11.18 27.02 -10.73
N GLU A 212 -12.25 27.20 -11.50
CA GLU A 212 -13.54 26.52 -11.30
C GLU A 212 -13.45 24.99 -11.46
N GLU A 213 -12.39 24.53 -12.12
CA GLU A 213 -12.10 23.12 -12.38
C GLU A 213 -11.20 22.50 -11.32
N ILE A 214 -10.65 23.28 -10.38
CA ILE A 214 -9.86 22.75 -9.25
C ILE A 214 -10.82 22.24 -8.19
N LEU A 215 -10.75 20.96 -7.85
CA LEU A 215 -11.46 20.39 -6.72
C LEU A 215 -10.75 20.74 -5.41
N PRO A 216 -11.36 21.52 -4.50
CA PRO A 216 -10.81 21.73 -3.17
C PRO A 216 -11.10 20.50 -2.29
N LEU A 217 -10.05 19.94 -1.70
CA LEU A 217 -10.09 18.77 -0.83
C LEU A 217 -9.61 19.17 0.57
N HIS A 218 -10.53 19.15 1.53
CA HIS A 218 -10.25 19.49 2.91
C HIS A 218 -9.84 18.25 3.70
N ALA A 219 -8.57 18.17 4.07
CA ALA A 219 -8.08 17.18 5.01
C ALA A 219 -8.59 17.56 6.41
N HIS A 220 -9.62 16.86 6.89
CA HIS A 220 -10.28 17.17 8.16
C HIS A 220 -9.44 16.66 9.34
N THR A 221 -8.32 17.34 9.59
CA THR A 221 -7.38 17.08 10.69
C THR A 221 -7.48 18.23 11.71
N LEU A 222 -6.36 18.75 12.21
CA LEU A 222 -6.32 19.95 13.05
C LEU A 222 -6.08 21.18 12.16
N PHE A 223 -6.89 22.22 12.32
CA PHE A 223 -6.85 23.47 11.55
C PHE A 223 -7.41 24.64 12.38
N GLU A 224 -7.20 25.88 11.93
CA GLU A 224 -7.53 27.08 12.70
C GLU A 224 -8.83 27.75 12.26
N SER A 225 -9.08 27.86 10.94
CA SER A 225 -10.25 28.59 10.46
C SER A 225 -11.56 27.83 10.63
N GLU A 226 -12.68 28.54 10.50
CA GLU A 226 -13.99 27.92 10.59
C GLU A 226 -14.28 27.09 9.32
N CYS A 227 -14.88 25.91 9.49
CA CYS A 227 -15.37 25.10 8.36
C CYS A 227 -16.36 25.86 7.44
N GLY A 228 -16.94 26.97 7.92
CA GLY A 228 -17.81 27.85 7.14
C GLY A 228 -17.11 28.52 5.95
N ASP A 229 -15.78 28.58 5.95
CA ASP A 229 -14.97 29.17 4.87
C ASP A 229 -14.78 28.20 3.69
N LEU A 230 -15.13 26.92 3.84
CA LEU A 230 -14.96 25.94 2.77
C LEU A 230 -15.83 26.26 1.55
N PRO A 231 -15.25 26.21 0.33
CA PRO A 231 -16.04 26.31 -0.91
C PRO A 231 -17.18 25.28 -0.96
N TYR A 232 -18.32 25.65 -1.55
CA TYR A 232 -19.51 24.78 -1.62
C TYR A 232 -19.26 23.47 -2.40
N CYS A 233 -18.25 23.47 -3.28
CA CYS A 233 -17.85 22.30 -4.06
C CYS A 233 -16.70 21.51 -3.41
N SER A 234 -16.31 21.81 -2.18
CA SER A 234 -15.27 21.06 -1.47
C SER A 234 -15.72 19.65 -1.10
N ALA A 235 -14.77 18.72 -1.04
CA ALA A 235 -14.94 17.43 -0.37
C ALA A 235 -14.07 17.40 0.89
N SER A 236 -14.55 16.76 1.96
CA SER A 236 -13.82 16.72 3.23
C SER A 236 -13.76 15.30 3.78
N GLY A 237 -12.63 14.92 4.37
CA GLY A 237 -12.44 13.64 5.04
C GLY A 237 -11.13 13.59 5.81
N SER A 238 -11.00 12.63 6.73
CA SER A 238 -9.81 12.41 7.56
C SER A 238 -8.98 11.22 7.11
N ASP A 239 -9.57 10.30 6.35
CA ASP A 239 -8.97 8.99 6.06
C ASP A 239 -8.60 8.87 4.58
N TYR A 240 -7.33 8.54 4.31
CA TYR A 240 -6.80 8.32 2.97
C TYR A 240 -6.98 6.85 2.56
N ILE A 241 -8.18 6.50 2.09
CA ILE A 241 -8.53 5.12 1.70
C ILE A 241 -8.24 4.89 0.21
N LEU A 242 -7.24 4.08 -0.09
CA LEU A 242 -6.78 3.81 -1.45
C LEU A 242 -7.83 3.05 -2.28
N SER A 243 -8.55 2.09 -1.68
CA SER A 243 -9.63 1.35 -2.38
C SER A 243 -10.87 2.20 -2.72
N ASP A 244 -10.94 3.44 -2.25
CA ASP A 244 -11.95 4.41 -2.67
C ASP A 244 -11.44 5.34 -3.78
N LEU A 245 -10.13 5.30 -4.08
CA LEU A 245 -9.48 6.03 -5.16
C LEU A 245 -9.23 5.16 -6.39
N ALA A 246 -8.65 3.97 -6.20
CA ALA A 246 -8.20 3.08 -7.28
C ALA A 246 -9.28 2.07 -7.69
N ALA A 247 -9.52 1.95 -9.00
CA ALA A 247 -10.32 0.89 -9.59
C ALA A 247 -9.44 -0.29 -10.04
N GLU A 248 -10.08 -1.42 -10.33
CA GLU A 248 -9.39 -2.60 -10.89
C GLU A 248 -8.70 -2.27 -12.24
N ASP A 249 -9.34 -1.44 -13.08
CA ASP A 249 -8.79 -0.99 -14.36
C ASP A 249 -7.55 -0.07 -14.21
N ASP A 250 -7.25 0.42 -13.01
CA ASP A 250 -6.08 1.26 -12.72
C ASP A 250 -4.84 0.45 -12.32
N LEU A 251 -4.97 -0.87 -12.23
CA LEU A 251 -3.90 -1.75 -11.80
C LEU A 251 -2.77 -1.83 -12.85
N PRO A 252 -1.51 -1.93 -12.39
CA PRO A 252 -0.36 -2.05 -13.28
C PRO A 252 -0.35 -3.40 -14.04
N ASP A 253 -0.14 -3.34 -15.35
CA ASP A 253 0.00 -4.52 -16.21
C ASP A 253 1.31 -5.32 -15.95
N ASP A 254 2.27 -4.73 -15.24
CA ASP A 254 3.58 -5.35 -14.96
C ASP A 254 3.62 -6.18 -13.66
N VAL A 255 2.50 -6.29 -12.94
CA VAL A 255 2.37 -7.11 -11.72
C VAL A 255 1.44 -8.29 -11.99
N GLN A 256 1.91 -9.52 -11.75
CA GLN A 256 1.07 -10.70 -11.93
C GLN A 256 0.19 -10.96 -10.69
N PHE A 257 -1.11 -11.17 -10.91
CA PHE A 257 -2.07 -11.46 -9.85
C PHE A 257 -2.33 -12.95 -9.73
N VAL A 258 -2.25 -13.45 -8.49
CA VAL A 258 -2.37 -14.88 -8.16
C VAL A 258 -3.49 -15.07 -7.15
N TRP A 259 -4.54 -15.79 -7.57
CA TRP A 259 -5.64 -16.18 -6.71
C TRP A 259 -5.21 -17.32 -5.80
N HIS A 260 -5.16 -17.05 -4.50
CA HIS A 260 -4.77 -18.02 -3.48
C HIS A 260 -5.88 -19.03 -3.18
N GLY A 261 -5.51 -20.30 -2.96
CA GLY A 261 -6.43 -21.30 -2.43
C GLY A 261 -7.56 -21.70 -3.38
N VAL A 262 -7.27 -21.89 -4.68
CA VAL A 262 -8.23 -22.43 -5.68
C VAL A 262 -8.38 -23.95 -5.52
N ASN A 263 -8.66 -24.37 -4.27
CA ASN A 263 -8.69 -25.77 -3.84
C ASN A 263 -10.11 -26.35 -3.81
N ASP A 264 -11.14 -25.49 -3.84
CA ASP A 264 -12.55 -25.89 -3.79
C ASP A 264 -13.32 -25.45 -5.04
N ARG A 265 -14.55 -25.97 -5.17
CA ARG A 265 -15.41 -25.72 -6.34
C ARG A 265 -15.88 -24.27 -6.45
N ALA A 266 -16.08 -23.58 -5.34
CA ALA A 266 -16.55 -22.20 -5.32
C ALA A 266 -15.43 -21.26 -5.76
N ASN A 267 -14.23 -21.38 -5.18
CA ASN A 267 -13.05 -20.63 -5.60
C ASN A 267 -12.70 -20.91 -7.06
N LEU A 268 -12.70 -22.19 -7.48
CA LEU A 268 -12.47 -22.52 -8.89
C LEU A 268 -13.49 -21.87 -9.83
N ARG A 269 -14.78 -21.82 -9.45
CA ARG A 269 -15.80 -21.18 -10.28
C ARG A 269 -15.60 -19.66 -10.36
N GLN A 270 -15.29 -19.01 -9.24
CA GLN A 270 -15.02 -17.56 -9.21
C GLN A 270 -13.78 -17.22 -10.05
N PHE A 271 -12.68 -17.95 -9.83
CA PHE A 271 -11.43 -17.79 -10.58
C PHE A 271 -11.59 -17.99 -12.09
N LEU A 272 -12.33 -19.01 -12.52
CA LEU A 272 -12.57 -19.23 -13.95
C LEU A 272 -13.41 -18.13 -14.60
N GLY A 273 -14.17 -17.36 -13.80
CA GLY A 273 -14.97 -16.22 -14.24
C GLY A 273 -14.30 -14.85 -14.07
N SER A 274 -13.12 -14.78 -13.47
CA SER A 274 -12.37 -13.54 -13.23
C SER A 274 -11.36 -13.25 -14.33
N ASP A 275 -10.80 -12.04 -14.33
CA ASP A 275 -9.67 -11.66 -15.19
C ASP A 275 -8.30 -12.04 -14.59
N VAL A 276 -8.27 -12.54 -13.35
CA VAL A 276 -7.04 -13.02 -12.68
C VAL A 276 -6.45 -14.21 -13.42
N GLU A 277 -5.16 -14.14 -13.76
CA GLU A 277 -4.53 -15.12 -14.65
C GLU A 277 -4.10 -16.41 -13.92
N TRP A 278 -3.55 -16.28 -12.71
CA TRP A 278 -2.89 -17.38 -12.00
C TRP A 278 -3.76 -17.95 -10.89
N ALA A 279 -4.01 -19.27 -10.92
CA ALA A 279 -4.60 -20.01 -9.81
C ALA A 279 -3.51 -20.68 -8.99
N GLU A 280 -3.43 -20.36 -7.70
CA GLU A 280 -2.66 -21.14 -6.73
C GLU A 280 -3.47 -22.32 -6.20
N ILE A 281 -2.82 -23.48 -6.22
CA ILE A 281 -3.40 -24.75 -5.85
C ILE A 281 -2.41 -25.50 -4.96
N ASP A 282 -2.88 -25.93 -3.78
CA ASP A 282 -2.08 -26.72 -2.85
C ASP A 282 -2.13 -28.21 -3.21
N VAL A 283 -0.98 -28.81 -3.48
CA VAL A 283 -0.88 -30.20 -3.93
C VAL A 283 -0.44 -31.11 -2.79
N ARG A 284 -1.25 -32.15 -2.52
CA ARG A 284 -0.96 -33.20 -1.54
C ARG A 284 -1.36 -34.59 -2.02
N THR A 285 -0.85 -35.61 -1.34
CA THR A 285 -1.30 -36.99 -1.54
C THR A 285 -2.48 -37.29 -0.62
N ASP A 286 -3.55 -37.82 -1.17
CA ASP A 286 -4.67 -38.32 -0.37
C ASP A 286 -4.24 -39.57 0.41
N GLY A 287 -4.42 -39.56 1.73
CA GLY A 287 -3.92 -40.62 2.61
C GLY A 287 -4.59 -41.98 2.40
N ASP A 288 -5.83 -42.00 1.90
CA ASP A 288 -6.63 -43.24 1.76
C ASP A 288 -6.51 -43.84 0.36
N THR A 289 -6.55 -42.99 -0.67
CA THR A 289 -6.55 -43.40 -2.08
C THR A 289 -5.16 -43.33 -2.72
N GLY A 290 -4.25 -42.55 -2.14
CA GLY A 290 -2.96 -42.22 -2.73
C GLY A 290 -3.06 -41.31 -3.95
N GLU A 291 -4.23 -40.74 -4.28
CA GLU A 291 -4.40 -39.82 -5.42
C GLU A 291 -3.83 -38.42 -5.11
N LEU A 292 -3.60 -37.60 -6.15
CA LEU A 292 -3.20 -36.20 -5.98
C LEU A 292 -4.44 -35.31 -5.87
N ILE A 293 -4.55 -34.60 -4.75
CA ILE A 293 -5.71 -33.80 -4.39
C ILE A 293 -5.33 -32.35 -4.08
N LEU A 294 -6.32 -31.46 -4.12
CA LEU A 294 -6.16 -30.03 -3.84
C LEU A 294 -6.60 -29.69 -2.42
N ARG A 295 -5.66 -29.44 -1.51
CA ARG A 295 -5.95 -29.05 -0.11
C ARG A 295 -4.77 -28.35 0.58
N HIS A 296 -5.06 -27.28 1.30
CA HIS A 296 -4.10 -26.57 2.17
C HIS A 296 -3.79 -27.39 3.44
N ASP A 297 -4.80 -27.65 4.28
CA ASP A 297 -4.66 -28.36 5.56
C ASP A 297 -5.34 -29.74 5.58
N SER A 298 -4.98 -30.54 6.58
CA SER A 298 -5.68 -31.78 6.92
C SER A 298 -7.03 -31.41 7.57
N THR A 299 -8.14 -31.62 6.86
CA THR A 299 -9.47 -31.20 7.34
C THR A 299 -10.08 -32.16 8.34
N THR A 300 -10.87 -31.64 9.27
CA THR A 300 -11.81 -32.42 10.08
C THR A 300 -13.07 -32.78 9.26
N PRO A 301 -13.84 -33.82 9.63
CA PRO A 301 -15.06 -34.21 8.90
C PRO A 301 -16.10 -33.09 8.76
N ASP A 302 -16.14 -32.14 9.69
CA ASP A 302 -17.06 -31.00 9.65
C ASP A 302 -16.64 -29.98 8.58
N GLN A 303 -15.34 -29.78 8.37
CA GLN A 303 -14.79 -28.96 7.27
C GLN A 303 -15.03 -29.63 5.91
N GLU A 304 -14.98 -30.96 5.82
CA GLU A 304 -15.28 -31.67 4.57
C GLU A 304 -16.73 -31.48 4.09
N ALA A 305 -17.67 -31.30 5.02
CA ALA A 305 -19.06 -30.99 4.69
C ALA A 305 -19.25 -29.57 4.12
N GLU A 306 -18.40 -28.62 4.53
CA GLU A 306 -18.45 -27.21 4.12
C GLU A 306 -17.82 -26.97 2.73
N PHE A 307 -16.65 -27.55 2.47
CA PHE A 307 -15.92 -27.39 1.18
C PHE A 307 -16.44 -28.29 0.05
N GLY A 308 -17.25 -29.30 0.40
CA GLY A 308 -17.75 -30.29 -0.55
C GLY A 308 -16.66 -31.29 -1.00
N PRO A 309 -16.91 -32.05 -2.09
CA PRO A 309 -16.02 -33.12 -2.49
C PRO A 309 -14.66 -32.60 -2.97
N VAL A 310 -13.60 -33.28 -2.52
CA VAL A 310 -12.20 -32.99 -2.86
C VAL A 310 -11.99 -32.94 -4.37
N LEU A 311 -11.29 -31.90 -4.81
CA LEU A 311 -10.90 -31.76 -6.20
C LEU A 311 -9.63 -32.58 -6.47
N LYS A 312 -9.67 -33.34 -7.57
CA LYS A 312 -8.49 -34.03 -8.09
C LYS A 312 -7.68 -33.08 -8.94
N LEU A 313 -6.36 -33.20 -8.85
CA LEU A 313 -5.43 -32.31 -9.56
C LEU A 313 -5.62 -32.38 -11.09
N ASP A 314 -5.79 -33.57 -11.65
CA ASP A 314 -5.94 -33.77 -13.10
C ASP A 314 -7.20 -33.10 -13.65
N GLU A 315 -8.33 -33.22 -12.94
CA GLU A 315 -9.58 -32.58 -13.34
C GLU A 315 -9.47 -31.05 -13.37
N VAL A 316 -8.74 -30.47 -12.41
CA VAL A 316 -8.56 -29.02 -12.33
C VAL A 316 -7.58 -28.53 -13.38
N ILE A 317 -6.46 -29.22 -13.60
CA ILE A 317 -5.52 -28.89 -14.69
C ILE A 317 -6.23 -28.85 -16.04
N ARG A 318 -7.04 -29.86 -16.38
CA ARG A 318 -7.80 -29.89 -17.64
C ARG A 318 -8.75 -28.70 -17.79
N ARG A 319 -9.37 -28.27 -16.68
CA ARG A 319 -10.24 -27.08 -16.69
C ARG A 319 -9.44 -25.81 -16.91
N LEU A 320 -8.32 -25.63 -16.21
CA LEU A 320 -7.48 -24.45 -16.36
C LEU A 320 -6.92 -24.33 -17.79
N ILE A 321 -6.46 -25.43 -18.37
CA ILE A 321 -6.03 -25.48 -19.79
C ILE A 321 -7.17 -25.04 -20.71
N ARG A 322 -8.38 -25.59 -20.51
CA ARG A 322 -9.54 -25.27 -21.35
C ARG A 322 -9.95 -23.80 -21.29
N PHE A 323 -9.77 -23.15 -20.15
CA PHE A 323 -10.08 -21.72 -19.94
C PHE A 323 -8.85 -20.83 -20.16
N GLU A 324 -7.74 -21.39 -20.64
CA GLU A 324 -6.49 -20.68 -20.91
C GLU A 324 -5.90 -19.96 -19.69
N LYS A 325 -6.14 -20.50 -18.49
CA LYS A 325 -5.62 -19.98 -17.22
C LYS A 325 -4.24 -20.57 -16.89
N SER A 326 -3.46 -19.83 -16.10
CA SER A 326 -2.13 -20.21 -15.64
C SER A 326 -2.20 -20.88 -14.26
N ILE A 327 -1.22 -21.75 -13.96
CA ILE A 327 -1.26 -22.61 -12.78
C ILE A 327 -0.02 -22.39 -11.89
N LYS A 328 -0.25 -22.06 -10.62
CA LYS A 328 0.74 -22.08 -9.54
C LYS A 328 0.48 -23.28 -8.63
N LEU A 329 1.39 -24.24 -8.61
CA LEU A 329 1.31 -25.44 -7.79
C LEU A 329 2.15 -25.25 -6.52
N ASP A 330 1.50 -25.21 -5.37
CA ASP A 330 2.18 -25.16 -4.07
C ASP A 330 2.38 -26.57 -3.50
N PHE A 331 3.64 -26.98 -3.37
CA PHE A 331 4.01 -28.30 -2.88
C PHE A 331 4.07 -28.32 -1.35
N LYS A 332 3.15 -29.04 -0.71
CA LYS A 332 3.27 -29.36 0.73
C LYS A 332 4.08 -30.64 0.98
N GLU A 333 4.34 -31.42 -0.06
CA GLU A 333 5.08 -32.68 -0.02
C GLU A 333 6.14 -32.73 -1.13
N GLY A 334 7.33 -33.24 -0.80
CA GLY A 334 8.46 -33.34 -1.71
C GLY A 334 8.55 -34.66 -2.50
N GLY A 335 9.68 -34.85 -3.16
CA GLY A 335 10.13 -36.14 -3.72
C GLY A 335 9.10 -36.84 -4.63
N PRO A 336 8.43 -37.92 -4.19
CA PRO A 336 7.48 -38.67 -5.02
C PRO A 336 6.31 -37.85 -5.57
N VAL A 337 5.86 -36.83 -4.83
CA VAL A 337 4.76 -35.96 -5.30
C VAL A 337 5.20 -35.14 -6.50
N VAL A 338 6.42 -34.59 -6.46
CA VAL A 338 7.01 -33.84 -7.59
C VAL A 338 7.09 -34.73 -8.84
N ASP A 339 7.52 -35.98 -8.70
CA ASP A 339 7.61 -36.92 -9.83
C ASP A 339 6.24 -37.19 -10.46
N ARG A 340 5.22 -37.40 -9.64
CA ARG A 340 3.86 -37.66 -10.11
C ARG A 340 3.23 -36.44 -10.77
N VAL A 341 3.44 -35.25 -10.21
CA VAL A 341 2.95 -33.98 -10.79
C VAL A 341 3.62 -33.73 -12.13
N VAL A 342 4.93 -33.89 -12.24
CA VAL A 342 5.64 -33.73 -13.53
C VAL A 342 5.14 -34.74 -14.56
N GLY A 343 4.93 -36.01 -14.17
CA GLY A 343 4.34 -37.03 -15.04
C GLY A 343 2.96 -36.64 -15.55
N MET A 344 2.08 -36.21 -14.64
CA MET A 344 0.71 -35.79 -14.96
C MET A 344 0.68 -34.57 -15.89
N LEU A 345 1.48 -33.55 -15.63
CA LEU A 345 1.55 -32.35 -16.49
C LEU A 345 2.00 -32.69 -17.92
N ASN A 346 2.94 -33.63 -18.06
CA ASN A 346 3.36 -34.14 -19.37
C ASN A 346 2.24 -34.92 -20.08
N GLU A 347 1.47 -35.73 -19.35
CA GLU A 347 0.36 -36.51 -19.90
C GLU A 347 -0.81 -35.63 -20.36
N GLU A 348 -1.11 -34.57 -19.62
CA GLU A 348 -2.16 -33.59 -19.96
C GLU A 348 -1.72 -32.61 -21.07
N GLY A 349 -0.48 -32.74 -21.57
CA GLY A 349 0.02 -31.98 -22.72
C GLY A 349 0.40 -30.54 -22.38
N MET A 350 0.76 -30.25 -21.13
CA MET A 350 1.30 -28.93 -20.78
C MET A 350 2.59 -28.69 -21.55
N GLU A 351 2.72 -27.48 -22.08
CA GLU A 351 3.88 -27.12 -22.89
C GLU A 351 5.17 -27.21 -22.07
N ILE A 352 6.17 -27.87 -22.64
CA ILE A 352 7.50 -28.03 -22.04
C ILE A 352 8.14 -26.67 -21.74
N GLU A 353 7.79 -25.62 -22.51
CA GLU A 353 8.26 -24.27 -22.22
C GLU A 353 7.83 -23.86 -20.80
N GLY A 354 6.58 -24.14 -20.42
CA GLY A 354 6.12 -23.93 -19.04
C GLY A 354 5.78 -22.48 -18.73
N GLN A 355 5.47 -21.66 -19.74
CA GLN A 355 5.14 -20.24 -19.58
C GLN A 355 3.90 -20.00 -18.70
N ARG A 356 3.01 -21.00 -18.60
CA ARG A 356 1.81 -20.99 -17.75
C ARG A 356 1.96 -21.83 -16.47
N LEU A 357 3.19 -22.20 -16.13
CA LEU A 357 3.50 -23.04 -14.97
C LEU A 357 4.35 -22.28 -13.97
N TRP A 358 3.93 -22.39 -12.72
CA TRP A 358 4.64 -21.88 -11.57
C TRP A 358 4.64 -22.96 -10.49
N PHE A 359 5.80 -23.27 -9.95
CA PHE A 359 5.98 -24.18 -8.83
C PHE A 359 6.41 -23.41 -7.57
N ASN A 360 5.73 -23.61 -6.45
CA ASN A 360 6.08 -23.03 -5.15
C ASN A 360 6.42 -24.15 -4.17
N GLY A 361 7.42 -23.93 -3.32
CA GLY A 361 7.69 -24.83 -2.21
C GLY A 361 8.88 -24.40 -1.37
N ASN A 362 8.86 -24.80 -0.10
CA ASN A 362 9.92 -24.52 0.86
C ASN A 362 11.18 -25.34 0.57
N VAL A 363 12.35 -24.82 0.97
CA VAL A 363 13.63 -25.52 0.82
C VAL A 363 13.63 -26.87 1.54
N GLU A 364 12.94 -26.96 2.68
CA GLU A 364 12.80 -28.18 3.47
C GLU A 364 11.91 -29.24 2.81
N VAL A 365 11.03 -28.82 1.90
CA VAL A 365 10.07 -29.71 1.21
C VAL A 365 10.64 -30.19 -0.12
N LEU A 366 11.07 -29.25 -0.96
CA LEU A 366 11.54 -29.58 -2.31
C LEU A 366 12.99 -30.05 -2.30
N GLU A 367 13.78 -29.57 -1.34
CA GLU A 367 15.23 -29.74 -1.32
C GLU A 367 15.90 -29.30 -2.64
N LYS A 368 17.21 -29.47 -2.73
CA LYS A 368 17.95 -29.16 -3.96
C LYS A 368 17.44 -29.98 -5.15
N ASP A 369 17.20 -31.27 -4.94
CA ASP A 369 16.86 -32.21 -6.01
C ASP A 369 15.47 -31.93 -6.62
N GLY A 370 14.51 -31.45 -5.81
CA GLY A 370 13.19 -31.05 -6.31
C GLY A 370 13.26 -29.81 -7.20
N PHE A 371 13.97 -28.77 -6.79
CA PHE A 371 14.16 -27.55 -7.60
C PHE A 371 14.86 -27.85 -8.93
N GLU A 372 15.96 -28.61 -8.90
CA GLU A 372 16.70 -28.96 -10.12
C GLU A 372 15.85 -29.83 -11.07
N LYS A 373 15.02 -30.72 -10.52
CA LYS A 373 14.10 -31.56 -11.31
C LYS A 373 13.03 -30.73 -12.00
N LEU A 374 12.37 -29.83 -11.27
CA LEU A 374 11.36 -28.92 -11.82
C LEU A 374 11.97 -28.04 -12.92
N ARG A 375 13.13 -27.43 -12.67
CA ARG A 375 13.82 -26.59 -13.65
C ARG A 375 14.24 -27.36 -14.90
N ARG A 376 14.62 -28.64 -14.77
CA ARG A 376 14.95 -29.49 -15.91
C ARG A 376 13.72 -29.87 -16.73
N ALA A 377 12.60 -30.14 -16.07
CA ALA A 377 11.34 -30.51 -16.73
C ALA A 377 10.70 -29.31 -17.45
N TYR A 378 10.72 -28.14 -16.82
CA TYR A 378 10.10 -26.91 -17.32
C TYR A 378 11.08 -25.73 -17.23
N PRO A 379 11.94 -25.53 -18.25
CA PRO A 379 13.02 -24.54 -18.19
C PRO A 379 12.55 -23.10 -18.03
N THR A 380 11.37 -22.71 -18.53
CA THR A 380 10.85 -21.33 -18.43
C THR A 380 9.75 -21.16 -17.40
N ALA A 381 9.42 -22.20 -16.62
CA ALA A 381 8.46 -22.08 -15.53
C ALA A 381 9.02 -21.19 -14.40
N ILE A 382 8.10 -20.54 -13.68
CA ILE A 382 8.46 -19.83 -12.45
C ILE A 382 8.69 -20.89 -11.37
N ILE A 383 9.81 -20.81 -10.66
CA ILE A 383 10.09 -21.64 -9.50
C ILE A 383 10.32 -20.71 -8.32
N GLN A 384 9.42 -20.77 -7.36
CA GLN A 384 9.39 -19.89 -6.22
C GLN A 384 9.76 -20.60 -4.93
N CYS A 385 10.47 -19.87 -4.06
CA CYS A 385 10.78 -20.29 -2.70
C CYS A 385 10.44 -19.15 -1.71
N PRO A 386 9.68 -19.42 -0.65
CA PRO A 386 9.54 -18.49 0.48
C PRO A 386 10.87 -18.25 1.20
N ILE A 387 11.08 -17.02 1.69
CA ILE A 387 12.34 -16.61 2.36
C ILE A 387 12.11 -15.96 3.72
N ASP A 388 10.92 -16.10 4.27
CA ASP A 388 10.45 -15.51 5.53
C ASP A 388 11.39 -15.73 6.71
N SER A 389 11.99 -16.92 6.81
CA SER A 389 12.95 -17.30 7.86
C SER A 389 14.34 -16.65 7.71
N HIS A 390 14.58 -15.90 6.63
CA HIS A 390 15.85 -15.26 6.33
C HIS A 390 15.79 -13.73 6.34
N ILE A 391 14.58 -13.17 6.46
CA ILE A 391 14.36 -11.72 6.39
C ILE A 391 15.04 -10.98 7.53
N GLU A 392 14.93 -11.47 8.77
CA GLU A 392 15.56 -10.84 9.95
C GLU A 392 17.09 -10.70 9.80
N ARG A 393 17.73 -11.56 8.99
CA ARG A 393 19.18 -11.52 8.75
C ARG A 393 19.59 -10.53 7.67
N LEU A 394 18.64 -9.93 6.95
CA LEU A 394 18.97 -8.99 5.88
C LEU A 394 19.64 -7.73 6.39
N ASP A 395 19.36 -7.31 7.62
CA ASP A 395 19.96 -6.11 8.20
C ASP A 395 21.34 -6.39 8.80
N ASP A 396 21.46 -7.50 9.55
CA ASP A 396 22.72 -7.87 10.20
C ASP A 396 23.77 -8.43 9.22
N ALA A 397 23.33 -9.22 8.23
CA ALA A 397 24.22 -9.98 7.34
C ALA A 397 23.71 -10.01 5.88
N PRO A 398 23.52 -8.85 5.21
CA PRO A 398 22.94 -8.77 3.87
C PRO A 398 23.68 -9.61 2.82
N GLU A 399 25.01 -9.61 2.82
CA GLU A 399 25.81 -10.35 1.84
C GLU A 399 25.68 -11.87 2.02
N GLU A 400 25.47 -12.36 3.25
CA GLU A 400 25.23 -13.78 3.50
C GLU A 400 23.88 -14.21 2.94
N VAL A 401 22.84 -13.39 3.14
CA VAL A 401 21.51 -13.65 2.57
C VAL A 401 21.58 -13.59 1.04
N ARG A 402 22.26 -12.59 0.47
CA ARG A 402 22.46 -12.49 -0.99
C ARG A 402 23.15 -13.73 -1.57
N LEU A 403 24.19 -14.25 -0.90
CA LEU A 403 24.89 -15.47 -1.31
C LEU A 403 23.97 -16.70 -1.24
N LEU A 404 23.14 -16.79 -0.20
CA LEU A 404 22.12 -17.84 -0.05
C LEU A 404 21.10 -17.80 -1.20
N LEU A 405 20.53 -16.64 -1.49
CA LEU A 405 19.54 -16.46 -2.57
C LEU A 405 20.18 -16.73 -3.95
N SER A 406 21.42 -16.30 -4.16
CA SER A 406 22.17 -16.60 -5.39
C SER A 406 22.40 -18.10 -5.57
N ARG A 407 22.64 -18.83 -4.47
CA ARG A 407 22.76 -20.29 -4.47
C ARG A 407 21.44 -20.98 -4.76
N LEU A 408 20.32 -20.53 -4.19
CA LEU A 408 19.00 -21.05 -4.54
C LEU A 408 18.67 -20.78 -6.02
N SER A 409 19.05 -19.61 -6.52
CA SER A 409 18.88 -19.25 -7.92
C SER A 409 19.65 -20.18 -8.85
N SER A 410 20.89 -20.55 -8.50
CA SER A 410 21.68 -21.51 -9.28
C SER A 410 21.16 -22.95 -9.22
N GLN A 411 20.30 -23.26 -8.25
CA GLN A 411 19.58 -24.54 -8.15
C GLN A 411 18.25 -24.54 -8.92
N GLY A 412 17.90 -23.42 -9.55
CA GLY A 412 16.73 -23.30 -10.43
C GLY A 412 15.60 -22.45 -9.86
N VAL A 413 15.70 -21.89 -8.66
CA VAL A 413 14.73 -20.90 -8.17
C VAL A 413 14.82 -19.63 -9.01
N SER A 414 13.70 -19.07 -9.43
CA SER A 414 13.64 -17.83 -10.21
C SER A 414 12.91 -16.70 -9.50
N ARG A 415 12.15 -16.99 -8.43
CA ARG A 415 11.40 -15.99 -7.66
C ARG A 415 11.45 -16.29 -6.16
N PHE A 416 11.43 -15.26 -5.33
CA PHE A 416 11.35 -15.39 -3.88
C PHE A 416 10.04 -14.81 -3.36
N SER A 417 9.44 -15.44 -2.34
CA SER A 417 8.21 -14.92 -1.74
C SER A 417 8.38 -14.49 -0.30
N ILE A 418 7.63 -13.46 0.07
CA ILE A 418 7.63 -12.84 1.39
C ILE A 418 6.19 -12.66 1.86
N GLU A 419 5.94 -12.96 3.12
CA GLU A 419 4.64 -12.76 3.75
C GLU A 419 4.32 -11.28 3.96
N TRP A 420 3.07 -10.91 3.74
CA TRP A 420 2.53 -9.60 4.14
C TRP A 420 2.56 -9.40 5.66
N GLY A 421 2.45 -8.15 6.10
CA GLY A 421 2.33 -7.79 7.52
C GLY A 421 3.65 -7.69 8.28
N ARG A 422 4.79 -7.90 7.60
CA ARG A 422 6.13 -7.66 8.15
C ARG A 422 6.43 -6.15 8.17
N PRO A 423 6.90 -5.57 9.29
CA PRO A 423 7.24 -4.15 9.37
C PRO A 423 8.26 -3.71 8.32
N GLU A 424 9.22 -4.59 7.99
CA GLU A 424 10.34 -4.30 7.09
C GLU A 424 10.05 -4.68 5.63
N LEU A 425 8.83 -5.10 5.30
CA LEU A 425 8.48 -5.68 3.99
C LEU A 425 8.98 -4.82 2.81
N PHE A 426 8.72 -3.53 2.84
CA PHE A 426 9.04 -2.65 1.71
C PHE A 426 10.55 -2.42 1.53
N GLN A 427 11.28 -2.34 2.63
CA GLN A 427 12.75 -2.25 2.62
C GLN A 427 13.36 -3.52 2.05
N VAL A 428 12.83 -4.68 2.44
CA VAL A 428 13.23 -5.98 1.90
C VAL A 428 12.95 -6.06 0.40
N LEU A 429 11.75 -5.69 -0.05
CA LEU A 429 11.38 -5.69 -1.47
C LEU A 429 12.31 -4.79 -2.29
N SER A 430 12.65 -3.61 -1.78
CA SER A 430 13.59 -2.72 -2.45
C SER A 430 14.97 -3.35 -2.58
N LYS A 431 15.50 -3.92 -1.50
CA LYS A 431 16.83 -4.55 -1.47
C LYS A 431 16.94 -5.75 -2.40
N LEU A 432 15.90 -6.59 -2.47
CA LEU A 432 15.85 -7.73 -3.39
C LEU A 432 15.79 -7.29 -4.85
N SER A 433 15.00 -6.25 -5.13
CA SER A 433 14.93 -5.62 -6.46
C SER A 433 16.30 -5.08 -6.89
N ASP A 434 17.04 -4.41 -5.98
CA ASP A 434 18.39 -3.90 -6.25
C ASP A 434 19.41 -5.02 -6.52
N TRP A 435 19.20 -6.20 -5.94
CA TRP A 435 19.99 -7.40 -6.22
C TRP A 435 19.57 -8.12 -7.50
N GLY A 436 18.49 -7.68 -8.15
CA GLY A 436 17.95 -8.28 -9.37
C GLY A 436 17.14 -9.55 -9.15
N PHE A 437 16.60 -9.77 -7.95
CA PHE A 437 15.74 -10.91 -7.64
C PHE A 437 14.27 -10.57 -7.88
N GLU A 438 13.54 -11.49 -8.51
CA GLU A 438 12.08 -11.39 -8.64
C GLU A 438 11.40 -11.72 -7.31
N THR A 439 10.33 -10.98 -7.00
CA THR A 439 9.61 -11.10 -5.73
C THR A 439 8.12 -11.33 -5.89
N ASN A 440 7.55 -12.11 -4.99
CA ASN A 440 6.12 -12.26 -4.77
C ASN A 440 5.77 -11.89 -3.34
N VAL A 441 4.69 -11.14 -3.14
CA VAL A 441 4.12 -10.94 -1.79
C VAL A 441 2.91 -11.83 -1.65
N TYR A 442 2.80 -12.56 -0.53
CA TYR A 442 1.69 -13.47 -0.28
C TYR A 442 1.00 -13.21 1.07
N ASN A 443 -0.13 -13.87 1.30
CA ASN A 443 -0.98 -13.72 2.49
C ASN A 443 -1.54 -12.29 2.65
N VAL A 444 -1.90 -11.66 1.53
CA VAL A 444 -2.47 -10.29 1.54
C VAL A 444 -3.98 -10.38 1.84
N PRO A 445 -4.47 -9.79 2.96
CA PRO A 445 -5.76 -10.16 3.54
C PRO A 445 -6.96 -9.44 2.93
N ASP A 446 -6.80 -8.21 2.48
CA ASP A 446 -7.89 -7.35 2.02
C ASP A 446 -7.49 -6.47 0.84
N LEU A 447 -8.48 -5.76 0.29
CA LEU A 447 -8.30 -4.95 -0.91
C LEU A 447 -7.35 -3.76 -0.69
N ASP A 448 -7.40 -3.10 0.47
CA ASP A 448 -6.52 -1.96 0.74
C ASP A 448 -5.07 -2.45 0.86
N SER A 449 -4.82 -3.54 1.59
CA SER A 449 -3.51 -4.20 1.68
C SER A 449 -3.02 -4.67 0.30
N PHE A 450 -3.90 -5.22 -0.53
CA PHE A 450 -3.59 -5.62 -1.91
C PHE A 450 -3.12 -4.43 -2.74
N LEU A 451 -3.88 -3.34 -2.72
CA LEU A 451 -3.53 -2.13 -3.45
C LEU A 451 -2.22 -1.52 -2.94
N GLN A 452 -1.99 -1.49 -1.62
CA GLN A 452 -0.73 -1.04 -1.04
C GLN A 452 0.46 -1.82 -1.60
N VAL A 453 0.41 -3.16 -1.58
CA VAL A 453 1.46 -4.01 -2.14
C VAL A 453 1.70 -3.73 -3.62
N VAL A 454 0.63 -3.58 -4.40
CA VAL A 454 0.70 -3.32 -5.83
C VAL A 454 1.47 -2.02 -6.15
N LEU A 455 1.36 -1.00 -5.30
CA LEU A 455 2.10 0.27 -5.47
C LEU A 455 3.63 0.12 -5.40
N PHE A 456 4.11 -0.95 -4.75
CA PHE A 456 5.54 -1.28 -4.69
C PHE A 456 6.04 -2.02 -5.92
N LYS A 457 5.13 -2.47 -6.80
CA LYS A 457 5.44 -3.22 -8.02
C LYS A 457 6.33 -4.44 -7.78
N PRO A 458 5.95 -5.39 -6.91
CA PRO A 458 6.57 -6.72 -6.94
C PRO A 458 6.28 -7.39 -8.29
N CYS A 459 7.00 -8.48 -8.62
CA CYS A 459 6.71 -9.23 -9.84
C CYS A 459 5.33 -9.90 -9.78
N SER A 460 4.85 -10.22 -8.58
CA SER A 460 3.52 -10.78 -8.37
C SER A 460 2.97 -10.57 -6.96
N VAL A 461 1.65 -10.68 -6.84
CA VAL A 461 0.92 -10.65 -5.57
C VAL A 461 -0.02 -11.84 -5.48
N THR A 462 0.06 -12.56 -4.37
CA THR A 462 -0.81 -13.69 -4.02
C THR A 462 -1.78 -13.27 -2.93
N ALA A 463 -3.07 -13.30 -3.22
CA ALA A 463 -4.14 -12.88 -2.31
C ALA A 463 -5.35 -13.81 -2.42
N ASP A 464 -6.24 -13.78 -1.43
CA ASP A 464 -7.47 -14.62 -1.43
C ASP A 464 -8.53 -14.12 -2.43
N PHE A 465 -8.35 -12.92 -3.01
CA PHE A 465 -9.31 -12.25 -3.91
C PHE A 465 -10.75 -12.34 -3.39
N ASN A 466 -10.92 -11.98 -2.11
CA ASN A 466 -12.22 -11.74 -1.51
C ASN A 466 -12.44 -10.23 -1.43
N PHE A 467 -12.61 -9.61 -2.60
CA PHE A 467 -12.77 -8.16 -2.77
C PHE A 467 -14.20 -7.83 -3.25
N PRO A 468 -15.20 -7.73 -2.34
CA PRO A 468 -16.58 -7.45 -2.74
C PRO A 468 -16.76 -6.14 -3.52
N LYS A 469 -15.89 -5.15 -3.30
CA LYS A 469 -15.87 -3.89 -4.07
C LYS A 469 -15.61 -4.11 -5.57
N TRP A 470 -14.93 -5.20 -5.92
CA TRP A 470 -14.64 -5.62 -7.30
C TRP A 470 -15.41 -6.89 -7.69
N HIS A 471 -16.45 -7.25 -6.93
CA HIS A 471 -17.25 -8.45 -7.17
C HIS A 471 -16.47 -9.77 -7.12
N TYR A 472 -15.34 -9.79 -6.41
CA TYR A 472 -14.64 -11.03 -6.08
C TYR A 472 -15.11 -11.54 -4.71
N TYR A 473 -15.54 -12.80 -4.68
CA TYR A 473 -16.14 -13.46 -3.52
C TYR A 473 -15.45 -14.80 -3.24
N GLY A 474 -14.11 -14.79 -3.21
CA GLY A 474 -13.33 -15.97 -2.84
C GLY A 474 -13.53 -16.37 -1.37
N HIS A 475 -13.30 -17.63 -1.07
CA HIS A 475 -13.10 -18.13 0.28
C HIS A 475 -11.64 -17.91 0.67
N GLY A 476 -11.40 -17.28 1.82
CA GLY A 476 -10.07 -17.09 2.35
C GLY A 476 -9.47 -18.37 2.95
N SER A 477 -8.19 -18.32 3.26
CA SER A 477 -7.40 -19.43 3.81
C SER A 477 -7.81 -19.90 5.23
N GLY A 478 -8.76 -19.24 5.88
CA GLY A 478 -9.28 -19.63 7.20
C GLY A 478 -8.27 -19.41 8.34
N GLN A 479 -7.62 -18.23 8.41
CA GLN A 479 -6.79 -17.91 9.57
C GLN A 479 -7.65 -17.89 10.85
N GLY A 480 -7.44 -18.89 11.72
CA GLY A 480 -8.12 -18.96 13.02
C GLY A 480 -9.49 -19.65 13.03
N ASP A 481 -9.77 -20.55 12.09
CA ASP A 481 -11.04 -21.29 11.97
C ASP A 481 -12.28 -20.42 11.65
N GLU A 482 -12.12 -19.15 11.27
CA GLU A 482 -13.22 -18.29 10.80
C GLU A 482 -13.15 -18.08 9.28
N TYR A 483 -14.17 -18.57 8.57
CA TYR A 483 -14.34 -18.37 7.12
C TYR A 483 -15.30 -17.20 6.87
N HIS A 484 -14.82 -16.15 6.20
CA HIS A 484 -15.66 -15.05 5.76
C HIS A 484 -16.36 -15.39 4.44
N HIS A 485 -17.62 -15.80 4.53
CA HIS A 485 -18.51 -16.00 3.38
C HIS A 485 -19.22 -14.68 3.03
N TYR A 486 -19.06 -14.20 1.80
CA TYR A 486 -19.90 -13.13 1.26
C TYR A 486 -20.79 -13.72 0.16
N SER A 487 -22.10 -13.76 0.40
CA SER A 487 -23.08 -14.14 -0.63
C SER A 487 -23.61 -12.90 -1.36
N MET A 488 -23.92 -13.02 -2.65
CA MET A 488 -24.51 -11.92 -3.44
C MET A 488 -25.83 -11.37 -2.85
N GLU A 489 -26.47 -12.07 -1.91
CA GLU A 489 -27.78 -11.69 -1.38
C GLU A 489 -27.71 -10.54 -0.33
N GLU A 490 -26.55 -10.27 0.27
CA GLU A 490 -26.47 -9.28 1.36
C GLU A 490 -26.45 -7.81 0.92
N ASN A 491 -26.16 -7.52 -0.36
CA ASN A 491 -26.24 -6.15 -0.90
C ASN A 491 -27.62 -5.81 -1.51
N GLY A 492 -28.60 -6.71 -1.42
CA GLY A 492 -29.96 -6.52 -1.96
C GLY A 492 -30.95 -5.78 -1.05
N SER A 493 -30.58 -5.41 0.18
CA SER A 493 -31.48 -4.77 1.15
C SER A 493 -31.04 -3.38 1.58
N GLY A 494 -30.72 -2.52 0.61
CA GLY A 494 -30.35 -1.12 0.84
C GLY A 494 -30.95 -0.11 -0.14
N ALA A 495 -31.96 -0.50 -0.92
CA ALA A 495 -32.66 0.40 -1.83
C ALA A 495 -34.18 0.18 -1.74
N ALA A 496 -34.82 0.87 -0.81
CA ALA A 496 -36.22 1.27 -0.86
C ALA A 496 -36.36 2.67 -0.27
#